data_AF-A0A6U3D9Q0-F1
#
_entry.id   AF-A0A6U3D9Q0-F1
#
_cell.length_a   1.000
_cell.length_b   1.000
_cell.length_c   1.000
_cell.angle_alpha   90.00
_cell.angle_beta   90.00
_cell.angle_gamma   90.00
#
_symmetry.space_group_name_H-M   'P 1'
#
loop_
_entity.id
_entity.type
_entity.pdbx_description
1 polymer ?
#
loop_
_entity_poly.entity_id
_entity_poly.type
_entity_poly.pdbx_seq_one_letter_code
_entity_poly.pdbx_strand_id
1 'polypeptide(L)'
;MKRSRLRRAQLQYTEVIPQVNDTTYDQLKNDLMEIDNRIPNLGKKILPKDYQMMFNSPYLAISKPSKDKKLDHDTAKLVVTRTLQGTLHKQYVHAWGSYFVITTCRVRSIYGRNVNTKVKEGIVVIRLTKLVIIARFEAPETSFTFIPQVELLADKLAGMGY
;
A
#
# COMPACT_ATOMS: atom_id res chain seq x y z
N MET A 1 -36.27 -12.15 42.68
CA MET A 1 -34.87 -12.21 42.19
C MET A 1 -34.83 -12.04 40.68
N LYS A 2 -34.42 -10.87 40.19
CA LYS A 2 -34.30 -10.55 38.75
C LYS A 2 -32.99 -11.12 38.21
N ARG A 3 -33.04 -12.14 37.35
CA ARG A 3 -31.86 -12.59 36.57
C ARG A 3 -31.68 -11.62 35.40
N SER A 4 -30.55 -10.90 35.43
CA SER A 4 -30.17 -9.90 34.45
C SER A 4 -29.94 -10.53 33.08
N ARG A 5 -30.66 -10.03 32.07
CA ARG A 5 -30.41 -10.32 30.67
C ARG A 5 -29.17 -9.54 30.23
N LEU A 6 -27.99 -10.15 30.36
CA LEU A 6 -26.80 -9.72 29.63
C LEU A 6 -27.03 -10.05 28.14
N ARG A 7 -27.65 -9.10 27.42
CA ARG A 7 -27.60 -9.07 25.96
C ARG A 7 -26.13 -8.85 25.58
N ARG A 8 -25.44 -9.94 25.23
CA ARG A 8 -24.19 -9.84 24.47
C ARG A 8 -24.53 -9.13 23.17
N ALA A 9 -24.07 -7.89 23.03
CA ALA A 9 -23.95 -7.27 21.72
C ALA A 9 -22.95 -8.13 20.94
N GLN A 10 -23.48 -9.04 20.11
CA GLN A 10 -22.70 -9.59 19.00
C GLN A 10 -22.41 -8.39 18.09
N LEU A 11 -21.24 -7.79 18.29
CA LEU A 11 -20.62 -6.99 17.25
C LEU A 11 -20.51 -7.92 16.05
N GLN A 12 -21.44 -7.75 15.10
CA GLN A 12 -21.25 -8.24 13.75
C GLN A 12 -20.00 -7.53 13.23
N TYR A 13 -18.84 -8.15 13.41
CA TYR A 13 -17.70 -7.87 12.57
C TYR A 13 -18.12 -8.34 11.18
N THR A 14 -18.76 -7.44 10.43
CA THR A 14 -18.79 -7.58 8.98
C THR A 14 -17.33 -7.55 8.58
N GLU A 15 -16.77 -8.73 8.29
CA GLU A 15 -15.49 -8.79 7.59
C GLU A 15 -15.71 -8.02 6.30
N VAL A 16 -15.25 -6.76 6.27
CA VAL A 16 -15.15 -6.01 5.03
C VAL A 16 -13.94 -6.60 4.31
N ILE A 17 -14.09 -7.84 3.84
CA ILE A 17 -13.20 -8.40 2.84
C ILE A 17 -13.36 -7.45 1.65
N PRO A 18 -12.28 -6.79 1.19
CA PRO A 18 -12.36 -5.92 0.02
C PRO A 18 -13.03 -6.70 -1.11
N GLN A 19 -14.09 -6.15 -1.70
CA GLN A 19 -14.66 -6.73 -2.91
C GLN A 19 -13.53 -6.79 -3.95
N VAL A 20 -13.22 -8.01 -4.37
CA VAL A 20 -12.22 -8.28 -5.41
C VAL A 20 -12.84 -7.79 -6.71
N ASN A 21 -12.46 -6.60 -7.20
CA ASN A 21 -12.66 -6.36 -8.64
C ASN A 21 -11.78 -7.35 -9.37
N ASP A 22 -12.35 -8.06 -10.35
CA ASP A 22 -11.69 -9.04 -11.23
C ASP A 22 -10.56 -8.46 -12.08
N THR A 23 -10.22 -7.18 -11.89
CA THR A 23 -9.15 -6.50 -12.60
C THR A 23 -7.82 -7.19 -12.35
N THR A 24 -7.24 -7.74 -13.42
CA THR A 24 -5.94 -8.41 -13.37
C THR A 24 -4.79 -7.41 -13.46
N TYR A 25 -3.58 -7.86 -13.12
CA TYR A 25 -2.37 -7.08 -13.32
C TYR A 25 -2.21 -6.61 -14.78
N ASP A 26 -2.45 -7.50 -15.73
CA ASP A 26 -2.26 -7.21 -17.15
C ASP A 26 -3.33 -6.23 -17.68
N GLN A 27 -4.57 -6.32 -17.18
CA GLN A 27 -5.61 -5.34 -17.49
C GLN A 27 -5.23 -3.95 -17.00
N LEU A 28 -4.86 -3.81 -15.72
CA LEU A 28 -4.40 -2.51 -15.18
C LEU A 28 -3.18 -1.97 -15.93
N LYS A 29 -2.26 -2.85 -16.31
CA LYS A 29 -1.05 -2.45 -17.03
C LYS A 29 -1.38 -1.84 -18.39
N ASN A 30 -2.34 -2.43 -19.09
CA ASN A 30 -2.80 -1.94 -20.39
C ASN A 30 -3.64 -0.67 -20.27
N ASP A 31 -4.43 -0.55 -19.22
CA ASP A 31 -5.30 0.61 -18.97
C ASP A 31 -4.52 1.87 -18.58
N LEU A 32 -3.31 1.71 -18.01
CA LEU A 32 -2.49 2.82 -17.53
C LEU A 32 -1.03 2.67 -17.99
N MET A 33 -0.74 3.10 -19.22
CA MET A 33 0.64 3.05 -19.74
C MET A 33 1.53 4.18 -19.21
N GLU A 34 0.96 5.34 -18.89
CA GLU A 34 1.67 6.54 -18.46
C GLU A 34 0.92 7.26 -17.34
N ILE A 35 1.66 8.03 -16.52
CA ILE A 35 1.09 8.91 -15.51
C ILE A 35 1.17 10.37 -15.94
N ASP A 36 0.22 11.17 -15.49
CA ASP A 36 0.19 12.61 -15.75
C ASP A 36 1.46 13.27 -15.19
N ASN A 37 2.06 14.16 -15.99
CA ASN A 37 3.28 14.90 -15.66
C ASN A 37 3.18 15.77 -14.39
N ARG A 38 1.96 16.02 -13.90
CA ARG A 38 1.70 16.70 -12.62
C ARG A 38 1.98 15.81 -11.40
N ILE A 39 1.93 14.48 -11.54
CA ILE A 39 2.08 13.53 -10.43
C ILE A 39 3.45 13.67 -9.74
N PRO A 40 4.60 13.68 -10.46
CA PRO A 40 5.90 13.90 -9.83
C PRO A 40 5.96 15.17 -8.97
N ASN A 41 5.38 16.27 -9.47
CA ASN A 41 5.34 17.54 -8.74
C ASN A 41 4.41 17.49 -7.53
N LEU A 42 3.32 16.72 -7.61
CA LEU A 42 2.42 16.48 -6.50
C LEU A 42 3.11 15.68 -5.39
N GLY A 43 3.81 14.61 -5.74
CA GLY A 43 4.56 13.81 -4.78
C GLY A 43 5.61 14.63 -4.03
N LYS A 44 6.38 15.48 -4.74
CA LYS A 44 7.37 16.38 -4.14
C LYS A 44 6.80 17.35 -3.09
N LYS A 45 5.50 17.68 -3.16
CA LYS A 45 4.82 18.56 -2.21
C LYS A 45 4.31 17.83 -0.96
N ILE A 46 4.11 16.52 -1.04
CA ILE A 46 3.42 15.72 -0.02
C ILE A 46 4.41 14.81 0.73
N LEU A 47 5.31 14.18 -0.01
CA LEU A 47 6.25 13.20 0.51
C LEU A 47 7.47 13.90 1.15
N PRO A 48 8.21 13.20 2.02
CA PRO A 48 9.46 13.72 2.55
C PRO A 48 10.46 13.97 1.41
N LYS A 49 11.32 14.99 1.57
CA LYS A 49 12.19 15.50 0.49
C LYS A 49 13.15 14.47 -0.11
N ASP A 50 13.52 13.46 0.68
CA ASP A 50 14.45 12.39 0.29
C ASP A 50 13.74 11.16 -0.29
N TYR A 51 12.43 11.22 -0.54
CA TYR A 51 11.69 10.15 -1.20
C TYR A 51 11.55 10.42 -2.70
N GLN A 52 11.66 9.36 -3.47
CA GLN A 52 11.41 9.36 -4.90
C GLN A 52 10.14 8.57 -5.22
N MET A 53 9.51 8.95 -6.34
CA MET A 53 8.43 8.20 -6.94
C MET A 53 8.89 7.67 -8.28
N MET A 54 8.64 6.39 -8.53
CA MET A 54 8.96 5.73 -9.78
C MET A 54 7.70 5.01 -10.26
N PHE A 55 7.15 5.47 -11.38
CA PHE A 55 6.03 4.82 -12.02
C PHE A 55 6.53 3.69 -12.91
N ASN A 56 5.96 2.50 -12.72
CA ASN A 56 6.12 1.36 -13.60
C ASN A 56 4.75 0.71 -13.70
N SER A 57 4.09 0.84 -14.85
CA SER A 57 2.73 0.36 -15.00
C SER A 57 2.55 -1.10 -14.54
N PRO A 58 1.55 -1.40 -13.68
CA PRO A 58 0.45 -0.53 -13.21
C PRO A 58 0.66 0.05 -11.79
N TYR A 59 1.90 0.21 -11.32
CA TYR A 59 2.19 0.65 -9.96
C TYR A 59 3.04 1.90 -9.87
N LEU A 60 2.88 2.60 -8.74
CA LEU A 60 3.72 3.72 -8.34
C LEU A 60 4.55 3.29 -7.12
N ALA A 61 5.86 3.10 -7.33
CA ALA A 61 6.78 2.78 -6.26
C ALA A 61 7.26 4.06 -5.57
N ILE A 62 7.21 4.08 -4.23
CA ILE A 62 7.65 5.21 -3.41
C ILE A 62 8.64 4.73 -2.37
N SER A 63 9.87 5.24 -2.40
CA SER A 63 10.88 4.88 -1.40
C SER A 63 11.96 5.94 -1.33
N LYS A 64 12.83 5.85 -0.31
CA LYS A 64 14.12 6.54 -0.39
C LYS A 64 14.97 5.94 -1.51
N PRO A 65 15.78 6.75 -2.21
CA PRO A 65 16.80 6.25 -3.13
C PRO A 65 17.79 5.36 -2.39
N SER A 66 18.06 4.18 -2.94
CA SER A 66 19.08 3.26 -2.43
C SER A 66 19.73 2.53 -3.59
N LYS A 67 21.06 2.35 -3.52
CA LYS A 67 21.80 1.56 -4.51
C LYS A 67 21.51 0.07 -4.36
N ASP A 68 21.36 -0.39 -3.12
CA ASP A 68 21.24 -1.81 -2.76
C ASP A 68 19.80 -2.27 -2.59
N LYS A 69 18.89 -1.33 -2.30
CA LYS A 69 17.47 -1.61 -2.07
C LYS A 69 16.66 -1.05 -3.23
N LYS A 70 16.50 -1.87 -4.27
CA LYS A 70 15.58 -1.59 -5.40
C LYS A 70 14.38 -2.51 -5.33
N LEU A 71 13.22 -2.00 -5.77
CA LEU A 71 12.05 -2.84 -5.96
C LEU A 71 12.18 -3.53 -7.31
N ASP A 72 12.43 -4.83 -7.28
CA ASP A 72 12.46 -5.68 -8.46
C ASP A 72 11.08 -5.80 -9.12
N HIS A 73 11.03 -5.98 -10.44
CA HIS A 73 9.80 -6.00 -11.21
C HIS A 73 8.89 -7.19 -10.83
N ASP A 74 9.44 -8.39 -10.74
CA ASP A 74 8.66 -9.59 -10.41
C ASP A 74 8.11 -9.51 -8.99
N THR A 75 8.92 -8.96 -8.10
CA THR A 75 8.52 -8.65 -6.72
C THR A 75 7.36 -7.66 -6.69
N ALA A 76 7.44 -6.54 -7.43
CA ALA A 76 6.35 -5.57 -7.51
C ALA A 76 5.08 -6.18 -8.12
N LYS A 77 5.21 -6.94 -9.22
CA LYS A 77 4.11 -7.64 -9.87
C LYS A 77 3.39 -8.58 -8.90
N LEU A 78 4.13 -9.32 -8.09
CA LEU A 78 3.56 -10.19 -7.07
C LEU A 78 2.78 -9.42 -6.01
N VAL A 79 3.33 -8.28 -5.53
CA VAL A 79 2.64 -7.41 -4.56
C VAL A 79 1.35 -6.86 -5.14
N VAL A 80 1.38 -6.33 -6.36
CA VAL A 80 0.19 -5.83 -7.05
C VAL A 80 -0.84 -6.95 -7.19
N THR A 81 -0.45 -8.10 -7.75
CA THR A 81 -1.35 -9.24 -7.99
C THR A 81 -2.05 -9.68 -6.71
N ARG A 82 -1.31 -9.85 -5.61
CA ARG A 82 -1.87 -10.25 -4.33
C ARG A 82 -2.72 -9.16 -3.67
N THR A 83 -2.44 -7.89 -3.96
CA THR A 83 -3.29 -6.77 -3.52
C THR A 83 -4.63 -6.81 -4.23
N LEU A 84 -4.64 -7.03 -5.55
CA LEU A 84 -5.87 -7.11 -6.34
C LEU A 84 -6.74 -8.31 -5.93
N GLN A 85 -6.10 -9.44 -5.65
CA GLN A 85 -6.75 -10.67 -5.14
C GLN A 85 -7.17 -10.58 -3.67
N GLY A 86 -6.82 -9.52 -2.94
CA GLY A 86 -7.10 -9.40 -1.51
C GLY A 86 -6.34 -10.41 -0.63
N THR A 87 -5.23 -10.97 -1.12
CA THR A 87 -4.46 -12.04 -0.45
C THR A 87 -3.10 -11.59 0.08
N LEU A 88 -2.71 -10.33 -0.11
CA LEU A 88 -1.38 -9.83 0.30
C LEU A 88 -1.05 -10.09 1.78
N HIS A 89 -2.06 -10.04 2.66
CA HIS A 89 -1.93 -10.26 4.09
C HIS A 89 -1.71 -11.72 4.52
N LYS A 90 -1.90 -12.67 3.61
CA LYS A 90 -1.80 -14.12 3.92
C LYS A 90 -0.36 -14.61 4.01
N GLN A 91 0.62 -13.81 3.61
CA GLN A 91 2.04 -14.18 3.56
C GLN A 91 2.93 -12.98 3.89
N TYR A 92 4.21 -13.25 4.17
CA TYR A 92 5.20 -12.19 4.23
C TYR A 92 5.34 -11.52 2.86
N VAL A 93 5.50 -10.20 2.88
CA VAL A 93 5.80 -9.41 1.69
C VAL A 93 7.30 -9.21 1.63
N HIS A 94 7.96 -9.80 0.62
CA HIS A 94 9.36 -9.52 0.34
C HIS A 94 9.43 -8.34 -0.65
N ALA A 95 10.09 -7.24 -0.29
CA ALA A 95 10.27 -6.07 -1.15
C ALA A 95 11.50 -5.26 -0.72
N TRP A 96 12.24 -4.67 -1.65
CA TRP A 96 13.47 -3.91 -1.36
C TRP A 96 14.49 -4.68 -0.48
N GLY A 97 14.63 -5.99 -0.70
CA GLY A 97 15.51 -6.87 0.08
C GLY A 97 15.09 -7.04 1.55
N SER A 98 13.84 -6.70 1.90
CA SER A 98 13.31 -6.76 3.26
C SER A 98 12.02 -7.56 3.29
N TYR A 99 11.77 -8.23 4.43
CA TYR A 99 10.54 -8.97 4.66
C TYR A 99 9.62 -8.15 5.58
N PHE A 100 8.36 -8.00 5.17
CA PHE A 100 7.35 -7.29 5.91
C PHE A 100 6.22 -8.23 6.33
N VAL A 101 5.79 -8.12 7.58
CA VAL A 101 4.54 -8.69 8.06
C VAL A 101 3.43 -7.65 7.91
N ILE A 102 2.30 -8.04 7.34
CA ILE A 102 1.13 -7.15 7.23
C ILE A 102 0.46 -7.06 8.60
N THR A 103 0.32 -5.84 9.12
CA THR A 103 -0.24 -5.57 10.44
C THR A 103 -1.62 -4.91 10.36
N THR A 104 -2.02 -4.41 9.19
CA THR A 104 -3.29 -3.72 9.02
C THR A 104 -3.82 -3.92 7.60
N CYS A 105 -5.10 -4.29 7.50
CA CYS A 105 -5.83 -4.37 6.24
C CYS A 105 -7.08 -3.51 6.33
N ARG A 106 -7.20 -2.57 5.40
CA ARG A 106 -8.40 -1.77 5.13
C ARG A 106 -8.87 -2.06 3.72
N VAL A 107 -10.05 -1.55 3.35
CA VAL A 107 -10.68 -1.78 2.04
C VAL A 107 -9.72 -1.51 0.88
N ARG A 108 -9.02 -0.37 0.90
CA ARG A 108 -8.08 0.02 -0.17
C ARG A 108 -6.61 0.05 0.26
N SER A 109 -6.32 -0.07 1.56
CA SER A 109 -4.99 0.21 2.11
C SER A 109 -4.50 -0.93 2.99
N ILE A 110 -3.26 -1.34 2.79
CA ILE A 110 -2.61 -2.44 3.49
C ILE A 110 -1.27 -1.93 4.04
N TYR A 111 -1.03 -2.12 5.34
CA TYR A 111 0.20 -1.67 5.99
C TYR A 111 0.95 -2.84 6.60
N GLY A 112 2.27 -2.76 6.58
CA GLY A 112 3.14 -3.75 7.19
C GLY A 112 4.38 -3.16 7.83
N ARG A 113 5.04 -3.98 8.63
CA ARG A 113 6.27 -3.66 9.35
C ARG A 113 7.36 -4.66 8.99
N ASN A 114 8.61 -4.21 9.00
CA ASN A 114 9.73 -5.12 8.81
C ASN A 114 9.70 -6.21 9.91
N VAL A 115 9.91 -7.47 9.52
CA VAL A 115 9.94 -8.60 10.47
C VAL A 115 11.13 -8.49 11.43
N ASN A 116 12.23 -7.87 11.00
CA ASN A 116 13.35 -7.54 11.86
C ASN A 116 13.02 -6.27 12.64
N THR A 117 12.65 -6.42 13.91
CA THR A 117 12.25 -5.31 14.80
C THR A 117 13.35 -4.28 15.07
N LYS A 118 14.62 -4.63 14.82
CA LYS A 118 15.75 -3.69 14.89
C LYS A 118 15.76 -2.73 13.70
N VAL A 119 15.14 -3.11 12.59
CA VAL A 119 15.06 -2.32 11.36
C VAL A 119 13.76 -1.51 11.38
N LYS A 120 13.89 -0.19 11.54
CA LYS A 120 12.76 0.75 11.60
C LYS A 120 12.23 1.06 10.20
N GLU A 121 11.63 0.05 9.57
CA GLU A 121 11.06 0.12 8.23
C GLU A 121 9.62 -0.38 8.21
N GLY A 122 8.87 0.03 7.19
CA GLY A 122 7.54 -0.50 6.92
C GLY A 122 7.14 -0.33 5.48
N ILE A 123 6.02 -0.97 5.14
CA ILE A 123 5.44 -0.97 3.80
C ILE A 123 3.99 -0.47 3.87
N VAL A 124 3.59 0.27 2.86
CA VAL A 124 2.24 0.80 2.65
C VAL A 124 1.86 0.45 1.23
N VAL A 125 0.78 -0.29 1.05
CA VAL A 125 0.25 -0.66 -0.26
C VAL A 125 -1.16 -0.14 -0.37
N ILE A 126 -1.45 0.70 -1.37
CA ILE A 126 -2.77 1.29 -1.56
C ILE A 126 -3.25 0.95 -2.97
N ARG A 127 -4.41 0.31 -3.04
CA ARG A 127 -5.12 0.01 -4.28
C ARG A 127 -5.97 1.23 -4.67
N LEU A 128 -5.75 1.75 -5.86
CA LEU A 128 -6.64 2.69 -6.53
C LEU A 128 -7.37 1.99 -7.69
N THR A 129 -8.12 2.74 -8.50
CA THR A 129 -8.95 2.17 -9.57
C THR A 129 -8.09 1.65 -10.73
N LYS A 130 -7.05 2.40 -11.08
CA LYS A 130 -6.17 2.19 -12.23
C LYS A 130 -4.72 1.94 -11.85
N LEU A 131 -4.34 2.16 -10.59
CA LEU A 131 -2.97 1.90 -10.13
C LEU A 131 -2.91 1.33 -8.72
N VAL A 132 -1.74 0.76 -8.39
CA VAL A 132 -1.39 0.37 -7.03
C VAL A 132 -0.18 1.17 -6.57
N ILE A 133 -0.28 1.85 -5.43
CA ILE A 133 0.87 2.48 -4.77
C ILE A 133 1.57 1.43 -3.93
N ILE A 134 2.88 1.29 -4.09
CA ILE A 134 3.73 0.46 -3.23
C ILE A 134 4.78 1.38 -2.62
N ALA A 135 4.62 1.71 -1.35
CA ALA A 135 5.49 2.63 -0.65
C ALA A 135 6.24 1.93 0.49
N ARG A 136 7.52 2.23 0.64
CA ARG A 136 8.36 1.76 1.74
C ARG A 136 8.90 2.97 2.48
N PHE A 137 8.76 2.99 3.79
CA PHE A 137 9.43 3.97 4.64
C PHE A 137 10.53 3.34 5.48
N GLU A 138 11.49 4.19 5.84
CA GLU A 138 12.56 3.88 6.77
C GLU A 138 12.91 5.11 7.61
N ALA A 139 13.63 4.88 8.70
CA ALA A 139 14.07 5.96 9.60
C ALA A 139 14.74 7.13 8.82
N PRO A 140 14.51 8.39 9.26
CA PRO A 140 13.81 8.79 10.47
C PRO A 140 12.27 8.80 10.35
N GLU A 141 11.72 8.47 9.17
CA GLU A 141 10.27 8.45 8.99
C GLU A 141 9.62 7.35 9.82
N THR A 142 8.48 7.70 10.41
CA THR A 142 7.67 6.77 11.19
C THR A 142 6.40 6.42 10.43
N SER A 143 5.74 5.34 10.82
CA SER A 143 4.41 5.04 10.29
C SER A 143 3.41 6.18 10.54
N PHE A 144 3.57 6.92 11.65
CA PHE A 144 2.66 7.99 12.04
C PHE A 144 2.77 9.19 11.11
N THR A 145 3.96 9.48 10.59
CA THR A 145 4.19 10.58 9.65
C THR A 145 3.97 10.15 8.20
N PHE A 146 4.48 8.98 7.84
CA PHE A 146 4.54 8.55 6.44
C PHE A 146 3.21 8.03 5.90
N ILE A 147 2.46 7.22 6.68
CA ILE A 147 1.20 6.64 6.21
C ILE A 147 0.20 7.75 5.81
N PRO A 148 -0.04 8.80 6.63
CA PRO A 148 -0.94 9.88 6.24
C PRO A 148 -0.53 10.61 4.97
N GLN A 149 0.77 10.78 4.71
CA GLN A 149 1.27 11.42 3.49
C GLN A 149 0.97 10.57 2.25
N VAL A 150 1.21 9.26 2.31
CA VAL A 150 0.94 8.35 1.19
C VAL A 150 -0.57 8.22 0.94
N GLU A 151 -1.40 8.19 1.99
CA GLU A 151 -2.86 8.24 1.87
C GLU A 151 -3.34 9.55 1.23
N LEU A 152 -2.80 10.70 1.66
CA LEU A 152 -3.14 11.99 1.05
C LEU A 152 -2.77 12.04 -0.43
N LEU A 153 -1.63 11.47 -0.82
CA LEU A 153 -1.26 11.33 -2.22
C LEU A 153 -2.25 10.42 -2.95
N ALA A 154 -2.60 9.28 -2.36
CA ALA A 154 -3.56 8.32 -2.93
C ALA A 154 -4.94 8.96 -3.16
N ASP A 155 -5.43 9.76 -2.21
CA ASP A 155 -6.70 10.49 -2.35
C ASP A 155 -6.68 11.47 -3.52
N LYS A 156 -5.57 12.20 -3.68
CA LYS A 156 -5.44 13.14 -4.80
C LYS A 156 -5.34 12.42 -6.14
N LEU A 157 -4.63 11.30 -6.20
CA LEU A 157 -4.57 10.46 -7.41
C LEU A 157 -5.95 9.87 -7.74
N ALA A 158 -6.69 9.36 -6.75
CA ALA A 158 -8.05 8.90 -6.93
C ALA A 158 -8.97 10.01 -7.46
N GLY A 159 -8.85 11.24 -6.91
CA GLY A 159 -9.58 12.41 -7.40
C GLY A 159 -9.22 12.83 -8.84
N MET A 160 -8.04 12.41 -9.34
CA MET A 160 -7.63 12.58 -10.73
C MET A 160 -8.06 11.40 -11.64
N GLY A 161 -8.76 10.40 -11.08
CA GLY A 161 -9.28 9.25 -11.82
C GLY A 161 -8.28 8.09 -11.96
N TYR A 162 -7.27 8.02 -11.08
CA TYR A 162 -6.34 6.89 -10.98
C TYR A 162 -6.80 5.79 -10.01
#